data_AF-A0AAV1BSS6-F1
#
_entry.id   AF-A0AAV1BSS6-F1
#
_cell.length_a   1.000
_cell.length_b   1.000
_cell.length_c   1.000
_cell.angle_alpha   90.00
_cell.angle_beta   90.00
_cell.angle_gamma   90.00
#
_symmetry.space_group_name_H-M   'P 1'
#
loop_
_entity.id
_entity.type
_entity.pdbx_description
1 polymer ?
#
loop_
_entity_poly.entity_id
_entity_poly.type
_entity_poly.pdbx_seq_one_letter_code
_entity_poly.pdbx_strand_id
1 'polypeptide(L)'
;MAPIARQQERPLSLPEYALKASISYRFKNAPKALQVLRFGFFGEVGGLLSSVKKAERDRLEETQSEVAAEELGDALWYLIRAAAVLNFTPDEIGESCLKVLRQRFKERAPPAIATVNFRHIDALINSRRQEDGSSSRVVQLGALAHAAGVFCNMPEAQLHAGPTPTLRDHLGGLLAVTATVKMTP
;
A
#
# COMPACT_ATOMS: atom_id res chain seq x y z
N MET A 1 -20.79 9.72 -22.25
CA MET A 1 -19.45 9.20 -22.57
C MET A 1 -18.60 9.30 -21.31
N ALA A 2 -18.29 8.17 -20.67
CA ALA A 2 -17.40 8.16 -19.51
C ALA A 2 -16.00 8.63 -19.95
N PRO A 3 -15.26 9.39 -19.13
CA PRO A 3 -13.92 9.81 -19.48
C PRO A 3 -13.03 8.56 -19.55
N ILE A 4 -12.49 8.29 -20.74
CA ILE A 4 -11.44 7.30 -20.94
C ILE A 4 -10.28 7.74 -20.03
N ALA A 5 -9.98 6.95 -19.01
CA ALA A 5 -8.83 7.17 -18.16
C ALA A 5 -7.59 7.29 -19.06
N ARG A 6 -7.01 8.50 -19.15
CA ARG A 6 -5.80 8.72 -19.94
C ARG A 6 -4.73 7.78 -19.40
N GLN A 7 -4.30 6.81 -20.21
CA GLN A 7 -3.11 6.03 -19.89
C GLN A 7 -1.96 7.02 -19.70
N GLN A 8 -1.45 7.13 -18.48
CA GLN A 8 -0.29 7.97 -18.19
C GLN A 8 0.90 7.40 -18.96
N GLU A 9 1.45 8.18 -19.91
CA GLU A 9 2.58 7.78 -20.76
C GLU A 9 3.82 7.39 -19.93
N ARG A 10 4.00 8.04 -18.77
CA ARG A 10 5.03 7.73 -17.78
C ARG A 10 4.40 7.16 -16.49
N PRO A 11 4.87 6.01 -15.97
CA PRO A 11 4.35 5.46 -14.73
C PRO A 11 4.68 6.37 -13.56
N LEU A 12 3.68 6.65 -12.70
CA LEU A 12 3.84 7.45 -11.49
C LEU A 12 4.88 6.80 -10.56
N SER A 13 5.90 7.55 -10.17
CA SER A 13 6.90 7.12 -9.20
C SER A 13 6.41 7.29 -7.75
N LEU A 14 6.99 6.54 -6.82
CA LEU A 14 6.69 6.70 -5.39
C LEU A 14 7.06 8.11 -4.88
N PRO A 15 8.20 8.72 -5.27
CA PRO A 15 8.48 10.11 -4.93
C PRO A 15 7.44 11.10 -5.45
N GLU A 16 7.00 10.96 -6.71
CA GLU A 16 5.96 11.83 -7.27
C GLU A 16 4.62 11.66 -6.54
N TYR A 17 4.26 10.41 -6.21
CA TYR A 17 3.05 10.15 -5.41
C TYR A 17 3.16 10.73 -4.01
N ALA A 18 4.30 10.55 -3.33
CA ALA A 18 4.54 11.12 -1.99
C ALA A 18 4.47 12.65 -1.99
N LEU A 19 4.97 13.29 -3.05
CA LEU A 19 4.85 14.73 -3.26
C LEU A 19 3.37 15.13 -3.38
N LYS A 20 2.59 14.45 -4.23
CA LYS A 20 1.14 14.70 -4.35
C LYS A 20 0.41 14.50 -3.02
N ALA A 21 0.71 13.42 -2.30
CA ALA A 21 0.14 13.14 -0.99
C ALA A 21 0.48 14.22 0.04
N SER A 22 1.65 14.86 -0.07
CA SER A 22 2.06 15.94 0.84
C SER A 22 1.24 17.22 0.71
N ILE A 23 0.59 17.43 -0.44
CA ILE A 23 -0.21 18.62 -0.73
C ILE A 23 -1.50 18.60 0.12
N SER A 24 -2.13 17.44 0.26
CA SER A 24 -3.35 17.26 1.07
C SER A 24 -3.06 16.98 2.55
N TYR A 25 -1.79 16.88 2.96
CA TYR A 25 -1.41 16.53 4.33
C TYR A 25 -1.58 17.70 5.31
N ARG A 26 -2.59 17.58 6.19
CA ARG A 26 -2.98 18.61 7.17
C ARG A 26 -2.46 18.38 8.59
N PHE A 27 -1.86 17.24 8.89
CA PHE A 27 -1.46 16.87 10.27
C PHE A 27 -0.03 17.29 10.64
N LYS A 28 0.62 18.18 9.87
CA LYS A 28 2.04 18.57 10.05
C LYS A 28 2.42 18.99 11.47
N ASN A 29 1.49 19.60 12.20
CA ASN A 29 1.74 20.14 13.55
C ASN A 29 0.92 19.41 14.64
N ALA A 30 0.28 18.28 14.31
CA ALA A 30 -0.53 17.56 15.29
C ALA A 30 0.38 16.73 16.23
N PRO A 31 0.23 16.85 17.57
CA PRO A 31 1.05 16.09 18.53
C PRO A 31 0.96 14.57 18.36
N LYS A 32 -0.14 14.09 17.76
CA LYS A 32 -0.44 12.68 17.50
C LYS A 32 -0.49 12.35 16.01
N ALA A 33 0.22 13.11 15.17
CA ALA A 33 0.17 12.96 13.71
C ALA A 33 0.39 11.51 13.25
N LEU A 34 1.41 10.83 13.79
CA LEU A 34 1.69 9.43 13.43
C LEU A 34 0.56 8.48 13.86
N GLN A 35 -0.02 8.67 15.05
CA GLN A 35 -1.13 7.84 15.53
C GLN A 35 -2.37 8.04 14.65
N VAL A 36 -2.69 9.28 14.27
CA VAL A 36 -3.78 9.59 13.34
C VAL A 36 -3.55 8.90 11.99
N LEU A 37 -2.33 8.93 11.47
CA LEU A 37 -2.01 8.27 10.19
C LEU A 37 -2.13 6.74 10.27
N ARG A 38 -1.73 6.14 11.40
CA ARG A 38 -1.87 4.69 11.64
C ARG A 38 -3.34 4.28 11.73
N PHE A 39 -4.16 5.06 12.44
CA PHE A 39 -5.59 4.84 12.53
C PHE A 39 -6.29 5.05 11.20
N GLY A 40 -5.88 6.06 10.42
CA GLY A 40 -6.35 6.26 9.06
C GLY A 40 -6.07 5.04 8.19
N PHE A 41 -4.81 4.60 8.12
CA PHE A 41 -4.44 3.40 7.34
C PHE A 41 -5.26 2.17 7.74
N PHE A 42 -5.39 1.90 9.04
CA PHE A 42 -6.20 0.78 9.53
C PHE A 42 -7.69 0.95 9.20
N GLY A 43 -8.20 2.18 9.28
CA GLY A 43 -9.57 2.56 8.94
C GLY A 43 -9.91 2.26 7.49
N GLU A 44 -9.10 2.73 6.53
CA GLU A 44 -9.32 2.50 5.10
C GLU A 44 -9.22 1.01 4.74
N VAL A 45 -8.34 0.25 5.42
CA VAL A 45 -8.32 -1.22 5.28
C VAL A 45 -9.62 -1.85 5.79
N GLY A 46 -10.20 -1.33 6.88
CA GLY A 46 -11.51 -1.73 7.38
C GLY A 46 -12.67 -1.34 6.45
N GLY A 47 -12.58 -0.18 5.81
CA GLY A 47 -13.50 0.28 4.78
C GLY A 47 -13.48 -0.65 3.56
N LEU A 48 -12.28 -0.96 3.06
CA LEU A 48 -12.07 -1.95 2.00
C LEU A 48 -12.70 -3.33 2.31
N LEU A 49 -12.47 -3.87 3.51
CA LEU A 49 -13.09 -5.12 3.97
C LEU A 49 -14.62 -5.01 4.01
N SER A 50 -15.13 -3.87 4.47
CA SER A 50 -16.56 -3.61 4.56
C SER A 50 -17.22 -3.56 3.17
N SER A 51 -16.54 -2.98 2.19
CA SER A 51 -16.97 -2.92 0.79
C SER A 51 -17.00 -4.31 0.15
N VAL A 52 -15.96 -5.13 0.38
CA VAL A 52 -15.93 -6.53 -0.09
C VAL A 52 -17.06 -7.35 0.54
N LYS A 53 -17.28 -7.21 1.85
CA LYS A 53 -18.41 -7.87 2.54
C LYS A 53 -19.76 -7.45 1.95
N LYS A 54 -19.94 -6.17 1.61
CA LYS A 54 -21.18 -5.65 0.98
C LYS A 54 -21.35 -6.20 -0.44
N ALA A 55 -20.28 -6.29 -1.23
CA ALA A 55 -20.31 -6.86 -2.57
C ALA A 55 -20.84 -8.32 -2.55
N GLU A 56 -20.32 -9.14 -1.65
CA GLU A 56 -20.79 -10.52 -1.45
C GLU A 56 -22.26 -10.60 -0.99
N ARG A 57 -22.68 -9.68 -0.11
CA ARG A 57 -24.06 -9.62 0.40
C ARG A 57 -25.06 -9.21 -0.68
N ASP A 58 -24.72 -8.19 -1.47
CA ASP A 58 -25.67 -7.48 -2.34
C ASP A 58 -25.57 -7.91 -3.82
N ARG A 59 -24.55 -8.69 -4.21
CA ARG A 59 -24.26 -9.10 -5.61
C ARG A 59 -24.12 -7.92 -6.57
N LEU A 60 -23.59 -6.80 -6.09
CA LEU A 60 -23.34 -5.58 -6.86
C LEU A 60 -21.83 -5.42 -7.11
N GLU A 61 -21.35 -5.70 -8.32
CA GLU A 61 -19.91 -5.73 -8.59
C GLU A 61 -19.32 -4.36 -9.03
N GLU A 62 -20.02 -3.60 -9.87
CA GLU A 62 -19.43 -2.45 -10.56
C GLU A 62 -19.16 -1.25 -9.63
N THR A 63 -20.13 -0.87 -8.78
CA THR A 63 -19.98 0.24 -7.82
C THR A 63 -18.98 -0.08 -6.69
N GLN A 64 -18.74 -1.37 -6.41
CA GLN A 64 -17.87 -1.79 -5.32
C GLN A 64 -16.40 -1.82 -5.73
N SER A 65 -16.11 -2.00 -7.02
CA SER A 65 -14.74 -1.86 -7.54
C SER A 65 -14.24 -0.42 -7.44
N GLU A 66 -15.11 0.58 -7.64
CA GLU A 66 -14.77 1.99 -7.49
C GLU A 66 -14.56 2.38 -6.03
N VAL A 67 -15.34 1.82 -5.10
CA VAL A 67 -15.13 2.05 -3.66
C VAL A 67 -13.84 1.35 -3.19
N ALA A 68 -13.57 0.11 -3.61
CA ALA A 68 -12.29 -0.54 -3.33
C ALA A 68 -11.10 0.24 -3.91
N ALA A 69 -11.28 0.75 -5.14
CA ALA A 69 -10.66 1.94 -5.75
C ALA A 69 -10.04 2.93 -4.77
N GLU A 70 -10.99 3.66 -4.20
CA GLU A 70 -10.82 4.80 -3.32
C GLU A 70 -10.14 4.39 -2.01
N GLU A 71 -10.66 3.36 -1.35
CA GLU A 71 -10.18 2.87 -0.05
C GLU A 71 -8.71 2.40 -0.11
N LEU A 72 -8.31 1.72 -1.19
CA LEU A 72 -6.90 1.33 -1.38
C LEU A 72 -6.02 2.55 -1.70
N GLY A 73 -6.55 3.53 -2.43
CA GLY A 73 -5.87 4.80 -2.70
C GLY A 73 -5.61 5.60 -1.41
N ASP A 74 -6.61 5.67 -0.53
CA ASP A 74 -6.52 6.37 0.75
C ASP A 74 -5.63 5.62 1.74
N ALA A 75 -5.71 4.28 1.79
CA ALA A 75 -4.77 3.46 2.56
C ALA A 75 -3.31 3.73 2.12
N LEU A 76 -3.05 3.74 0.82
CA LEU A 76 -1.73 4.07 0.29
C LEU A 76 -1.29 5.48 0.69
N TRP A 77 -2.21 6.45 0.66
CA TRP A 77 -1.95 7.82 1.09
C TRP A 77 -1.48 7.86 2.55
N TYR A 78 -2.23 7.22 3.47
CA TYR A 78 -1.87 7.17 4.89
C TYR A 78 -0.53 6.48 5.13
N LEU A 79 -0.25 5.37 4.45
CA LEU A 79 1.01 4.65 4.57
C LEU A 79 2.21 5.51 4.15
N ILE A 80 2.13 6.18 3.00
CA ILE A 80 3.22 7.03 2.50
C ILE A 80 3.41 8.26 3.40
N ARG A 81 2.32 8.84 3.93
CA ARG A 81 2.42 9.91 4.92
C ARG A 81 3.05 9.43 6.22
N ALA A 82 2.71 8.23 6.70
CA ALA A 82 3.29 7.66 7.91
C ALA A 82 4.79 7.41 7.76
N ALA A 83 5.22 6.86 6.61
CA ALA A 83 6.63 6.68 6.28
C ALA A 83 7.40 8.02 6.30
N ALA A 84 6.82 9.08 5.74
CA ALA A 84 7.42 10.41 5.77
C ALA A 84 7.54 10.98 7.19
N VAL A 85 6.54 10.78 8.06
CA VAL A 85 6.62 11.19 9.49
C VAL A 85 7.68 10.39 10.25
N LEU A 86 7.91 9.14 9.83
CA LEU A 86 8.97 8.27 10.35
C LEU A 86 10.35 8.51 9.73
N ASN A 87 10.49 9.58 8.92
CA ASN A 87 11.73 9.98 8.24
C ASN A 87 12.27 8.96 7.22
N PHE A 88 11.39 8.19 6.57
CA PHE A 88 11.76 7.37 5.43
C PHE A 88 11.44 8.08 4.11
N THR A 89 12.35 7.93 3.15
CA THR A 89 12.12 8.37 1.78
C THR A 89 11.21 7.39 1.03
N PRO A 90 10.48 7.85 0.00
CA PRO A 90 9.62 6.98 -0.80
C PRO A 90 10.40 5.85 -1.50
N ASP A 91 11.64 6.11 -1.90
CA ASP A 91 12.50 5.11 -2.54
C ASP A 91 12.96 4.02 -1.57
N GLU A 92 13.28 4.35 -0.32
CA GLU A 92 13.61 3.33 0.71
C GLU A 92 12.43 2.37 0.97
N ILE A 93 11.21 2.91 1.03
CA ILE A 93 10.00 2.09 1.18
C ILE A 93 9.74 1.27 -0.07
N GLY A 94 9.92 1.87 -1.26
CA GLY A 94 9.79 1.21 -2.54
C GLY A 94 10.76 0.05 -2.72
N GLU A 95 12.04 0.26 -2.43
CA GLU A 95 13.08 -0.75 -2.53
C GLU A 95 12.77 -1.92 -1.58
N SER A 96 12.38 -1.61 -0.35
CA SER A 96 11.98 -2.63 0.62
C SER A 96 10.73 -3.40 0.17
N CYS A 97 9.75 -2.72 -0.43
CA CYS A 97 8.58 -3.37 -1.04
C CYS A 97 8.98 -4.35 -2.14
N LEU A 98 9.83 -3.91 -3.08
CA LEU A 98 10.32 -4.78 -4.16
C LEU A 98 11.13 -5.96 -3.61
N LYS A 99 11.94 -5.76 -2.56
CA LYS A 99 12.68 -6.82 -1.87
C LYS A 99 11.71 -7.87 -1.32
N VAL A 100 10.66 -7.46 -0.61
CA VAL A 100 9.64 -8.36 -0.06
C VAL A 100 8.91 -9.12 -1.17
N LEU A 101 8.48 -8.45 -2.24
CA LEU A 101 7.80 -9.08 -3.37
C LEU A 101 8.69 -10.10 -4.09
N ARG A 102 9.97 -9.76 -4.33
CA ARG A 102 10.94 -10.67 -4.95
C ARG A 102 11.19 -11.91 -4.08
N GLN A 103 11.32 -11.74 -2.77
CA GLN A 103 11.43 -12.87 -1.83
C GLN A 103 10.19 -13.76 -1.89
N ARG A 104 9.00 -13.15 -1.85
CA ARG A 104 7.71 -13.87 -1.93
C ARG A 104 7.58 -14.67 -3.23
N PHE A 105 7.96 -14.08 -4.36
CA PHE A 105 7.86 -14.71 -5.67
C PHE A 105 9.12 -15.48 -6.10
N LYS A 106 10.09 -15.66 -5.20
CA LYS A 106 11.37 -16.35 -5.45
C LYS A 106 12.10 -15.83 -6.69
N GLU A 107 12.04 -14.52 -6.94
CA GLU A 107 12.70 -13.89 -8.07
C GLU A 107 14.15 -13.50 -7.72
N ARG A 108 15.08 -13.73 -8.65
CA ARG A 108 16.46 -13.28 -8.51
C ARG A 108 16.51 -11.75 -8.52
N ALA A 109 17.32 -11.16 -7.66
CA ALA A 109 17.44 -9.71 -7.57
C ALA A 109 17.93 -9.11 -8.92
N PRO A 110 17.12 -8.28 -9.58
CA PRO A 110 17.57 -7.41 -10.67
C PRO A 110 18.52 -6.32 -10.12
N PRO A 111 19.21 -5.56 -10.98
CA PRO A 111 20.03 -4.42 -10.56
C PRO A 111 19.21 -3.40 -9.75
N ALA A 112 19.93 -2.64 -8.92
CA ALA A 112 19.35 -1.59 -8.09
C ALA A 112 18.55 -0.59 -8.96
N ILE A 113 17.31 -0.30 -8.54
CA ILE A 113 16.44 0.64 -9.23
C ILE A 113 16.58 1.99 -8.51
N ALA A 114 17.05 3.01 -9.23
CA ALA A 114 17.29 4.33 -8.65
C ALA A 114 16.00 5.04 -8.19
N THR A 115 14.87 4.80 -8.86
CA THR A 115 13.57 5.36 -8.48
C THR A 115 12.47 4.33 -8.68
N VAL A 116 11.76 4.00 -7.60
CA VAL A 116 10.69 3.01 -7.66
C VAL A 116 9.40 3.65 -8.17
N ASN A 117 8.73 2.97 -9.10
CA ASN A 117 7.42 3.37 -9.62
C ASN A 117 6.40 2.23 -9.49
N PHE A 118 5.11 2.56 -9.57
CA PHE A 118 4.05 1.56 -9.42
C PHE A 118 4.11 0.47 -10.50
N ARG A 119 4.57 0.80 -11.72
CA ARG A 119 4.74 -0.20 -12.78
C ARG A 119 5.77 -1.28 -12.42
N HIS A 120 6.84 -0.95 -11.71
CA HIS A 120 7.79 -1.95 -11.21
C HIS A 120 7.14 -2.93 -10.23
N ILE A 121 6.29 -2.42 -9.33
CA ILE A 121 5.54 -3.22 -8.35
C ILE A 121 4.53 -4.11 -9.08
N ASP A 122 3.74 -3.54 -9.98
CA ASP A 122 2.72 -4.25 -10.76
C ASP A 122 3.34 -5.33 -11.66
N ALA A 123 4.50 -5.05 -12.28
CA ALA A 123 5.19 -6.01 -13.13
C ALA A 123 5.63 -7.26 -12.35
N LEU A 124 6.16 -7.09 -11.13
CA LEU A 124 6.51 -8.22 -10.27
C LEU A 124 5.27 -9.04 -9.89
N ILE A 125 4.18 -8.38 -9.50
CA ILE A 125 2.95 -9.04 -9.08
C ILE A 125 2.30 -9.79 -10.26
N ASN A 126 2.29 -9.20 -11.45
CA ASN A 126 1.62 -9.79 -12.62
C ASN A 126 2.44 -10.88 -13.30
N SER A 127 3.77 -10.78 -13.34
CA SER A 127 4.64 -11.76 -14.01
C SER A 127 4.61 -13.16 -13.39
N ARG A 128 4.32 -13.26 -12.09
CA ARG A 128 4.31 -14.54 -11.34
C ARG A 128 2.92 -15.03 -10.94
N ARG A 129 1.88 -14.30 -11.37
CA ARG A 129 0.46 -14.65 -11.17
C ARG A 129 0.03 -15.91 -11.93
N GLN A 130 0.74 -16.29 -13.00
CA GLN A 130 0.45 -17.52 -13.76
C GLN A 130 1.04 -18.78 -13.11
N GLU A 131 2.03 -18.64 -12.21
CA GLU A 131 2.69 -19.75 -11.53
C GLU A 131 2.09 -20.03 -10.14
N ASP A 132 1.57 -19.01 -9.46
CA ASP A 132 1.05 -19.08 -8.09
C ASP A 132 -0.49 -19.07 -8.09
N GLY A 133 -1.11 -20.17 -8.50
CA GLY A 133 -2.56 -20.29 -8.69
C GLY A 133 -3.45 -20.20 -7.44
N SER A 134 -3.08 -19.53 -6.33
CA SER A 134 -3.75 -19.84 -5.04
C SER A 134 -3.85 -18.79 -3.92
N SER A 135 -3.71 -17.48 -4.15
CA SER A 135 -4.17 -16.52 -3.12
C SER A 135 -5.51 -15.91 -3.51
N SER A 136 -6.58 -16.42 -2.90
CA SER A 136 -7.91 -15.81 -3.03
C SER A 136 -7.90 -14.38 -2.50
N ARG A 137 -8.75 -13.51 -3.07
CA ARG A 137 -8.89 -12.11 -2.62
C ARG A 137 -9.11 -12.01 -1.10
N VAL A 138 -9.85 -12.96 -0.52
CA VAL A 138 -10.07 -13.08 0.92
C VAL A 138 -8.76 -13.24 1.70
N VAL A 139 -7.85 -14.11 1.24
CA VAL A 139 -6.54 -14.30 1.90
C VAL A 139 -5.70 -13.03 1.82
N GLN A 140 -5.71 -12.34 0.67
CA GLN A 140 -4.96 -11.09 0.48
C GLN A 140 -5.48 -9.97 1.41
N LEU A 141 -6.80 -9.83 1.50
CA LEU A 141 -7.45 -8.86 2.38
C LEU A 141 -7.22 -9.20 3.86
N GLY A 142 -7.26 -10.47 4.24
CA GLY A 142 -6.94 -10.92 5.59
C GLY A 142 -5.49 -10.61 5.97
N ALA A 143 -4.54 -10.83 5.05
CA ALA A 143 -3.13 -10.48 5.24
C ALA A 143 -2.94 -8.95 5.39
N LEU A 144 -3.65 -8.15 4.59
CA LEU A 144 -3.63 -6.69 4.69
C LEU A 144 -4.19 -6.21 6.03
N ALA A 145 -5.32 -6.75 6.47
CA ALA A 145 -5.93 -6.42 7.75
C ALA A 145 -5.03 -6.76 8.94
N HIS A 146 -4.42 -7.95 8.91
CA HIS A 146 -3.45 -8.36 9.92
C HIS A 146 -2.24 -7.41 9.96
N ALA A 147 -1.65 -7.11 8.79
CA ALA A 147 -0.49 -6.23 8.72
C ALA A 147 -0.83 -4.80 9.19
N ALA A 148 -1.99 -4.27 8.81
CA ALA A 148 -2.48 -2.98 9.29
C ALA A 148 -2.69 -2.98 10.81
N GLY A 149 -3.24 -4.07 11.38
CA GLY A 149 -3.40 -4.23 12.82
C GLY A 149 -2.07 -4.23 13.57
N VAL A 150 -1.06 -4.96 13.05
CA VAL A 150 0.31 -4.96 13.62
C VAL A 150 0.90 -3.55 13.59
N PHE A 151 0.76 -2.83 12.47
CA PHE A 151 1.24 -1.46 12.36
C PHE A 151 0.54 -0.53 13.36
N CYS A 152 -0.78 -0.68 13.53
CA CYS A 152 -1.59 0.07 14.47
C CYS A 152 -1.25 -0.23 15.95
N ASN A 153 -0.76 -1.43 16.24
CA ASN A 153 -0.40 -1.86 17.60
C ASN A 153 1.10 -1.72 17.95
N MET A 154 1.95 -1.33 16.98
CA MET A 154 3.38 -1.13 17.22
C MET A 154 3.65 -0.13 18.39
N PRO A 155 4.57 -0.44 19.32
CA PRO A 155 4.89 0.45 20.43
C PRO A 155 5.46 1.81 19.97
N GLU A 156 5.05 2.89 20.62
CA GLU A 156 5.56 4.24 20.31
C GLU A 156 7.09 4.32 20.43
N ALA A 157 7.67 3.66 21.43
CA ALA A 157 9.14 3.61 21.59
C ALA A 157 9.86 3.05 20.36
N GLN A 158 9.28 2.05 19.68
CA GLN A 158 9.85 1.47 18.46
C GLN A 158 9.73 2.43 17.27
N LEU A 159 8.64 3.20 17.20
CA LEU A 159 8.39 4.18 16.14
C LEU A 159 9.25 5.45 16.31
N HIS A 160 9.54 5.84 17.56
CA HIS A 160 10.34 7.02 17.90
C HIS A 160 11.84 6.72 18.03
N ALA A 161 12.27 5.46 17.94
CA ALA A 161 13.68 5.07 17.89
C ALA A 161 14.42 5.55 16.63
N GLY A 162 13.72 6.22 15.71
CA GLY A 162 14.26 6.72 14.44
C GLY A 162 14.15 5.72 13.29
N PRO A 163 14.67 6.06 12.11
CA PRO A 163 14.60 5.20 10.94
C PRO A 163 15.52 3.98 11.11
N THR A 164 14.94 2.83 11.43
CA THR A 164 15.66 1.55 11.54
C THR A 164 15.38 0.64 10.34
N PRO A 165 16.32 -0.25 9.95
CA PRO A 165 16.08 -1.23 8.89
C PRO A 165 14.85 -2.10 9.15
N THR A 166 14.60 -2.49 10.40
CA THR A 166 13.42 -3.28 10.79
C THR A 166 12.11 -2.53 10.52
N LEU A 167 12.06 -1.23 10.86
CA LEU A 167 10.87 -0.41 10.62
C LEU A 167 10.67 -0.13 9.13
N ARG A 168 11.76 0.13 8.39
CA ARG A 168 11.73 0.25 6.93
C ARG A 168 11.18 -1.02 6.29
N ASP A 169 11.71 -2.18 6.69
CA ASP A 169 11.32 -3.48 6.15
C ASP A 169 9.84 -3.79 6.48
N HIS A 170 9.35 -3.37 7.65
CA HIS A 170 7.93 -3.44 7.99
C HIS A 170 7.06 -2.55 7.10
N LEU A 171 7.40 -1.28 6.90
CA LEU A 171 6.66 -0.34 6.05
C LEU A 171 6.68 -0.75 4.56
N GLY A 172 7.82 -1.24 4.06
CA GLY A 172 7.92 -1.82 2.73
C GLY A 172 7.07 -3.09 2.59
N GLY A 173 7.01 -3.91 3.64
CA GLY A 173 6.10 -5.07 3.73
C GLY A 173 4.63 -4.68 3.66
N LEU A 174 4.23 -3.61 4.37
CA LEU A 174 2.86 -3.06 4.26
C LEU A 174 2.55 -2.65 2.82
N LEU A 175 3.45 -1.90 2.17
CA LEU A 175 3.27 -1.50 0.78
C LEU A 175 3.14 -2.72 -0.15
N ALA A 176 3.95 -3.75 0.06
CA ALA A 176 3.90 -4.98 -0.72
C ALA A 176 2.57 -5.72 -0.56
N VAL A 177 2.05 -5.83 0.68
CA VAL A 177 0.77 -6.48 0.95
C VAL A 177 -0.38 -5.66 0.35
N THR A 178 -0.40 -4.34 0.54
CA THR A 178 -1.39 -3.43 -0.07
C THR A 178 -1.41 -3.58 -1.59
N ALA A 179 -0.24 -3.59 -2.24
CA ALA A 179 -0.13 -3.72 -3.69
C ALA A 179 -0.62 -5.08 -4.21
N THR A 180 -0.57 -6.14 -3.39
CA THR A 180 -1.04 -7.47 -3.82
C THR A 180 -2.57 -7.60 -3.84
N VAL A 181 -3.30 -6.71 -3.16
CA VAL A 181 -4.77 -6.74 -3.17
C VAL A 181 -5.27 -6.28 -4.53
N LYS A 182 -5.91 -7.19 -5.27
CA LYS A 182 -6.47 -6.85 -6.58
C LYS A 182 -7.75 -6.08 -6.45
N MET A 183 -7.85 -5.08 -7.32
CA MET A 183 -9.11 -4.46 -7.71
C MET A 183 -9.53 -5.10 -9.01
N THR A 184 -9.99 -6.34 -8.94
CA THR A 184 -10.76 -6.93 -10.04
C THR A 184 -12.22 -6.94 -9.62
N PRO A 185 -13.16 -6.62 -10.54
CA PRO A 185 -14.56 -6.94 -10.34
C PRO A 185 -14.69 -8.43 -9.99
#